data_AF-A0A1H9XG57-F1
#
_entry.id   AF-A0A1H9XG57-F1
#
_cell.length_a   1.000
_cell.length_b   1.000
_cell.length_c   1.000
_cell.angle_alpha   90.00
_cell.angle_beta   90.00
_cell.angle_gamma   90.00
#
_symmetry.space_group_name_H-M   'P 1'
#
loop_
_entity.id
_entity.type
_entity.pdbx_description
1 polymer ?
#
loop_
_entity_poly.entity_id
_entity_poly.type
_entity_poly.pdbx_seq_one_letter_code
_entity_poly.pdbx_strand_id
1 'polypeptide(L)'
;MIKELIKRILIGVIATVLFSGLLAIFSYEPVSNRQPNSSYTSLSGLFTIYAIYSGPVFIVAGVIWSFIIDKMNVKHQHYSRSRRYFRKSIWYILAGIISTLIFLFILSNGAILYNSETFGFLSLGIIASLLYYHLQIIWQFVFNKRSSFLVE
;
A
#
# COMPACT_ATOMS: atom_id res chain seq x y z
N MET A 1 -14.72 -11.71 -12.83
CA MET A 1 -14.56 -11.43 -11.38
C MET A 1 -13.30 -12.08 -10.79
N ILE A 2 -13.15 -13.41 -10.84
CA ILE A 2 -12.02 -14.13 -10.22
C ILE A 2 -10.65 -13.69 -10.76
N LYS A 3 -10.50 -13.52 -12.09
CA LYS A 3 -9.23 -13.05 -12.70
C LYS A 3 -8.79 -11.67 -12.18
N GLU A 4 -9.73 -10.74 -12.01
CA GLU A 4 -9.44 -9.40 -11.47
C GLU A 4 -9.09 -9.43 -9.98
N LEU A 5 -9.73 -10.34 -9.22
CA LEU A 5 -9.37 -10.56 -7.82
C LEU A 5 -7.94 -11.09 -7.69
N ILE A 6 -7.59 -12.14 -8.43
CA ILE A 6 -6.23 -12.73 -8.43
C ILE A 6 -5.18 -11.68 -8.79
N LYS A 7 -5.43 -10.88 -9.82
CA LYS A 7 -4.55 -9.77 -10.22
C LYS A 7 -4.31 -8.78 -9.09
N ARG A 8 -5.36 -8.37 -8.38
CA ARG A 8 -5.25 -7.41 -7.25
C ARG A 8 -4.51 -8.03 -6.07
N ILE A 9 -4.74 -9.31 -5.78
CA ILE A 9 -3.97 -10.05 -4.77
C ILE A 9 -2.49 -10.10 -5.14
N LEU A 10 -2.16 -10.41 -6.40
CA LEU A 10 -0.77 -10.41 -6.89
C LEU A 10 -0.11 -9.03 -6.77
N ILE A 11 -0.83 -7.96 -7.14
CA ILE A 11 -0.35 -6.58 -6.93
C ILE A 11 -0.11 -6.33 -5.44
N GLY A 12 -1.01 -6.79 -4.57
CA GLY A 12 -0.85 -6.73 -3.12
C GLY A 12 0.42 -7.43 -2.63
N VAL A 13 0.67 -8.66 -3.06
CA VAL A 13 1.88 -9.43 -2.71
C VAL A 13 3.15 -8.70 -3.18
N ILE A 14 3.16 -8.21 -4.42
CA ILE A 14 4.30 -7.44 -4.94
C ILE A 14 4.51 -6.15 -4.12
N ALA A 15 3.43 -5.44 -3.79
CA ALA A 15 3.47 -4.24 -2.97
C ALA A 15 4.02 -4.53 -1.57
N THR A 16 3.60 -5.63 -0.95
CA THR A 16 4.12 -6.10 0.34
C THR A 16 5.62 -6.30 0.28
N VAL A 17 6.12 -7.06 -0.70
CA VAL A 17 7.55 -7.36 -0.84
C VAL A 17 8.35 -6.08 -1.05
N LEU A 18 7.90 -5.19 -1.94
CA LEU A 18 8.59 -3.93 -2.21
C LEU A 18 8.58 -3.00 -0.99
N PHE A 19 7.43 -2.83 -0.35
CA PHE A 19 7.27 -1.93 0.79
C PHE A 19 8.07 -2.41 2.00
N SER A 20 7.93 -3.69 2.37
CA SER A 20 8.67 -4.28 3.48
C SER A 20 10.19 -4.34 3.22
N GLY A 21 10.60 -4.60 1.98
CA GLY A 21 12.00 -4.56 1.58
C GLY A 21 12.60 -3.17 1.72
N LEU A 22 11.92 -2.14 1.20
CA LEU A 22 12.38 -0.76 1.33
C LEU A 22 12.48 -0.34 2.80
N LEU A 23 11.44 -0.59 3.61
CA LEU A 23 11.49 -0.29 5.04
C LEU A 23 12.61 -1.02 5.77
N ALA A 24 12.81 -2.31 5.48
CA ALA A 24 13.89 -3.08 6.08
C ALA A 24 15.25 -2.49 5.76
N ILE A 25 15.48 -2.06 4.51
CA ILE A 25 16.73 -1.40 4.11
C ILE A 25 16.92 -0.07 4.82
N PHE A 26 15.87 0.76 4.91
CA PHE A 26 15.95 2.06 5.59
C PHE A 26 16.14 1.95 7.11
N SER A 27 15.66 0.87 7.73
CA SER A 27 15.75 0.65 9.17
C SER A 27 16.91 -0.26 9.59
N TYR A 28 17.68 -0.81 8.66
CA TYR A 28 18.78 -1.72 8.97
C TYR A 28 20.04 -0.98 9.39
N GLU A 29 20.57 -1.33 10.57
CA GLU A 29 21.86 -0.85 11.04
C GLU A 29 22.99 -1.84 10.69
N PRO A 30 23.98 -1.44 9.87
CA PRO A 30 25.13 -2.27 9.54
C PRO A 30 25.96 -2.63 10.77
N VAL A 31 26.57 -3.81 10.74
CA VAL A 31 27.34 -4.36 11.87
C VAL A 31 28.45 -3.40 12.35
N SER A 32 29.07 -2.65 11.43
CA SER A 32 30.11 -1.66 11.73
C SER A 32 29.65 -0.51 12.61
N ASN A 33 28.35 -0.20 12.61
CA ASN A 33 27.78 0.96 13.30
C ASN A 33 27.03 0.56 14.58
N ARG A 34 27.03 -0.73 14.92
CA ARG A 34 26.26 -1.25 16.04
C ARG A 34 26.92 -0.85 17.35
N GLN A 35 26.13 -0.24 18.22
CA GLN A 35 26.57 0.08 19.56
C GLN A 35 26.67 -1.21 20.39
N PRO A 36 27.72 -1.35 21.21
CA PRO A 36 27.81 -2.45 22.15
C PRO A 36 26.62 -2.41 23.12
N ASN A 37 26.13 -3.59 23.50
CA ASN A 37 24.97 -3.79 24.40
C ASN A 37 23.60 -3.34 23.86
N SER A 38 23.45 -3.18 22.53
CA SER A 38 22.16 -2.93 21.89
C SER A 38 21.69 -4.13 21.07
N SER A 39 20.38 -4.41 21.10
CA SER A 39 19.77 -5.46 20.30
C SER A 39 19.46 -4.94 18.90
N TYR A 40 19.97 -5.62 17.87
CA TYR A 40 19.73 -5.28 16.47
C TYR A 40 19.09 -6.46 15.75
N THR A 41 18.01 -6.19 15.02
CA THR A 41 17.36 -7.17 14.16
C THR A 41 18.14 -7.33 12.86
N SER A 42 18.23 -8.56 12.35
CA SER A 42 18.80 -8.81 11.01
C SER A 42 17.93 -8.18 9.92
N LEU A 43 18.51 -7.92 8.73
CA LEU A 43 17.75 -7.38 7.59
C LEU A 43 16.56 -8.29 7.22
N SER A 44 16.76 -9.61 7.23
CA SER A 44 15.71 -10.60 6.98
C SER A 44 14.63 -10.59 8.07
N GLY A 45 15.01 -10.36 9.33
CA GLY A 45 14.07 -10.21 10.43
C GLY A 45 13.20 -8.96 10.28
N LEU A 46 13.81 -7.80 9.95
CA LEU A 46 13.07 -6.56 9.68
C LEU A 46 12.11 -6.72 8.50
N PHE A 47 12.58 -7.30 7.39
CA PHE A 47 11.74 -7.61 6.24
C PHE A 47 10.54 -8.48 6.64
N THR A 48 10.78 -9.53 7.43
CA THR A 48 9.72 -10.45 7.86
C THR A 48 8.69 -9.75 8.73
N ILE A 49 9.13 -8.95 9.71
CA ILE A 49 8.24 -8.17 10.57
C ILE A 49 7.37 -7.22 9.73
N TYR A 50 7.99 -6.43 8.85
CA TYR A 50 7.24 -5.49 8.01
C TYR A 50 6.32 -6.20 7.01
N ALA A 51 6.71 -7.35 6.47
CA ALA A 51 5.86 -8.15 5.58
C ALA A 51 4.64 -8.72 6.31
N ILE A 52 4.79 -9.19 7.56
CA ILE A 52 3.68 -9.71 8.37
C ILE A 52 2.65 -8.61 8.68
N TYR A 53 3.10 -7.39 8.99
CA TYR A 53 2.18 -6.29 9.30
C TYR A 53 1.58 -5.63 8.05
N SER A 54 2.39 -5.38 7.01
CA SER A 54 1.91 -4.71 5.79
C SER A 54 1.17 -5.65 4.83
N GLY A 55 1.50 -6.95 4.83
CA GLY A 55 0.92 -7.96 3.94
C GLY A 55 -0.60 -8.04 3.98
N PRO A 56 -1.20 -8.30 5.16
CA PRO A 56 -2.65 -8.30 5.31
C PRO A 56 -3.29 -6.97 4.90
N VAL A 57 -2.65 -5.84 5.18
CA VAL A 57 -3.17 -4.52 4.79
C VAL A 57 -3.20 -4.36 3.27
N PHE A 58 -2.12 -4.71 2.56
CA PHE A 58 -2.08 -4.65 1.10
C PHE A 58 -3.05 -5.63 0.44
N ILE A 59 -3.16 -6.85 0.95
CA ILE A 59 -4.01 -7.88 0.35
C ILE A 59 -5.49 -7.64 0.69
N VAL A 60 -5.83 -7.29 1.92
CA VAL A 60 -7.23 -7.11 2.32
C VAL A 60 -7.69 -5.70 1.99
N ALA A 61 -7.08 -4.68 2.61
CA ALA A 61 -7.52 -3.31 2.42
C ALA A 61 -7.23 -2.81 0.99
N GLY A 62 -6.05 -3.14 0.43
CA GLY A 62 -5.71 -2.76 -0.95
C GLY A 62 -6.68 -3.33 -1.98
N VAL A 63 -7.06 -4.60 -1.86
CA VAL A 63 -8.06 -5.22 -2.75
C VAL A 63 -9.43 -4.55 -2.57
N ILE A 64 -9.94 -4.43 -1.34
CA ILE A 64 -11.25 -3.84 -1.06
C ILE A 64 -11.33 -2.40 -1.59
N TRP A 65 -10.38 -1.55 -1.21
CA TRP A 65 -10.37 -0.15 -1.63
C TRP A 65 -10.22 -0.01 -3.13
N SER A 66 -9.41 -0.84 -3.77
CA SER A 66 -9.24 -0.77 -5.22
C SER A 66 -10.56 -1.06 -5.97
N PHE A 67 -11.42 -1.96 -5.47
CA PHE A 67 -12.75 -2.17 -6.04
C PHE A 67 -13.70 -1.00 -5.80
N ILE A 68 -13.70 -0.45 -4.58
CA ILE A 68 -14.52 0.72 -4.21
C ILE A 68 -14.15 1.91 -5.10
N ILE A 69 -12.86 2.21 -5.22
CA ILE A 69 -12.32 3.35 -5.99
C ILE A 69 -12.64 3.19 -7.48
N ASP A 70 -12.52 1.97 -8.03
CA ASP A 70 -12.87 1.75 -9.43
C ASP A 70 -14.37 1.97 -9.67
N LYS A 71 -15.25 1.49 -8.78
CA LYS A 71 -16.70 1.71 -8.86
C LYS A 71 -17.07 3.19 -8.75
N MET A 72 -16.43 3.95 -7.86
CA MET A 72 -16.66 5.39 -7.70
C MET A 72 -16.20 6.21 -8.91
N ASN A 73 -15.20 5.74 -9.65
CA ASN A 73 -14.64 6.45 -10.79
C ASN A 73 -15.27 6.08 -12.14
N VAL A 74 -16.23 5.16 -12.20
CA VAL A 74 -16.94 4.79 -13.44
C VAL A 74 -17.65 6.01 -14.06
N LYS A 75 -18.26 6.87 -13.24
CA LYS A 75 -18.99 8.07 -13.71
C LYS A 75 -18.10 9.19 -14.25
N HIS A 76 -16.79 8.96 -14.29
CA HIS A 76 -15.77 9.97 -14.52
C HIS A 76 -14.82 9.58 -15.64
N GLN A 77 -15.25 8.67 -16.52
CA GLN A 77 -14.45 8.23 -17.66
C GLN A 77 -14.22 9.34 -18.70
N HIS A 78 -15.10 10.35 -18.77
CA HIS A 78 -15.04 11.47 -19.70
C HIS A 78 -13.89 12.46 -19.43
N TYR A 79 -13.19 12.36 -18.30
CA TYR A 79 -12.07 13.26 -18.00
C TYR A 79 -10.78 12.87 -18.73
N SER A 80 -9.92 13.87 -18.96
CA SER A 80 -8.57 13.67 -19.48
C SER A 80 -7.75 12.71 -18.61
N ARG A 81 -6.78 12.02 -19.23
CA ARG A 81 -5.93 11.01 -18.58
C ARG A 81 -5.29 11.52 -17.29
N SER A 82 -4.75 12.75 -17.32
CA SER A 82 -4.11 13.38 -16.16
C SER A 82 -5.11 13.66 -15.04
N ARG A 83 -6.29 14.21 -15.36
CA ARG A 83 -7.31 14.52 -14.34
C ARG A 83 -7.85 13.25 -13.68
N ARG A 84 -8.02 12.16 -14.44
CA ARG A 84 -8.39 10.86 -13.89
C ARG A 84 -7.31 10.30 -12.96
N TYR A 85 -6.04 10.45 -13.31
CA TYR A 85 -4.91 10.03 -12.48
C TYR A 85 -4.89 10.76 -11.13
N PHE A 86 -4.99 12.09 -11.12
CA PHE A 86 -4.96 12.88 -9.88
C PHE A 86 -6.16 12.56 -8.99
N ARG A 87 -7.36 12.43 -9.57
CA ARG A 87 -8.56 12.07 -8.80
C ARG A 87 -8.45 10.69 -8.16
N LYS A 88 -7.98 9.68 -8.90
CA LYS A 88 -7.73 8.35 -8.31
C LYS A 88 -6.67 8.42 -7.21
N SER A 89 -5.61 9.21 -7.40
CA SER A 89 -4.58 9.39 -6.37
C SER A 89 -5.14 9.94 -5.07
N ILE A 90 -6.02 10.95 -5.12
CA ILE A 90 -6.69 11.50 -3.92
C ILE A 90 -7.49 10.40 -3.20
N TRP A 91 -8.25 9.59 -3.95
CA TRP A 91 -9.00 8.48 -3.34
C TRP A 91 -8.10 7.43 -2.70
N TYR A 92 -6.96 7.12 -3.33
CA TYR A 92 -5.98 6.21 -2.73
C TYR A 92 -5.31 6.80 -1.49
N ILE A 93 -5.02 8.10 -1.47
CA ILE A 93 -4.51 8.79 -0.27
C ILE A 93 -5.52 8.64 0.88
N LEU A 94 -6.80 8.94 0.63
CA LEU A 94 -7.86 8.77 1.63
C LEU A 94 -7.99 7.31 2.09
N ALA A 95 -7.94 6.35 1.17
CA ALA A 95 -7.97 4.93 1.50
C ALA A 95 -6.78 4.51 2.37
N GLY A 96 -5.58 5.06 2.12
CA GLY A 96 -4.39 4.82 2.93
C GLY A 96 -4.53 5.34 4.35
N ILE A 97 -5.02 6.58 4.49
CA ILE A 97 -5.32 7.19 5.80
C ILE A 97 -6.34 6.33 6.57
N ILE A 98 -7.47 6.00 5.95
CA ILE A 98 -8.53 5.23 6.60
C ILE A 98 -8.04 3.83 6.99
N SER A 99 -7.33 3.14 6.09
CA SER A 99 -6.80 1.79 6.38
C SER A 99 -5.82 1.81 7.54
N THR A 100 -5.00 2.86 7.64
CA THR A 100 -4.03 3.01 8.73
C THR A 100 -4.73 3.31 10.05
N LEU A 101 -5.74 4.18 10.05
CA LEU A 101 -6.52 4.45 11.25
C LEU A 101 -7.22 3.19 11.77
N ILE A 102 -7.80 2.38 10.87
CA ILE A 102 -8.40 1.08 11.22
C ILE A 102 -7.33 0.14 11.79
N PHE A 103 -6.17 0.04 11.13
CA PHE A 103 -5.09 -0.82 11.59
C PHE A 103 -4.58 -0.42 12.98
N LEU A 104 -4.34 0.88 13.21
CA LEU A 104 -3.92 1.40 14.51
C LEU A 104 -4.98 1.19 15.58
N PHE A 105 -6.25 1.43 15.27
CA PHE A 105 -7.37 1.20 16.18
C PHE A 105 -7.45 -0.25 16.66
N ILE A 106 -7.25 -1.20 15.73
CA ILE A 106 -7.21 -2.64 16.06
C ILE A 106 -5.98 -2.95 16.92
N LEU A 107 -4.81 -2.45 16.53
CA LEU A 107 -3.55 -2.74 17.22
C LEU A 107 -3.51 -2.14 18.64
N SER A 108 -4.14 -0.99 18.86
CA SER A 108 -4.16 -0.29 20.14
C SER A 108 -5.35 -0.64 21.03
N ASN A 109 -6.12 -1.68 20.69
CA ASN A 109 -7.34 -2.08 21.40
C ASN A 109 -8.34 -0.91 21.60
N GLY A 110 -8.45 -0.04 20.58
CA GLY A 110 -9.40 1.07 20.56
C GLY A 110 -8.88 2.42 21.10
N ALA A 111 -7.67 2.49 21.63
CA ALA A 111 -7.08 3.74 22.13
C ALA A 111 -6.16 4.36 21.07
N ILE A 112 -6.68 5.26 20.22
CA ILE A 112 -5.82 6.01 19.28
C ILE A 112 -5.18 7.18 20.02
N LEU A 113 -3.87 7.12 20.23
CA LEU A 113 -3.09 8.22 20.80
C LEU A 113 -2.69 9.20 19.70
N TYR A 114 -2.96 10.48 19.90
CA TYR A 114 -2.55 11.54 18.98
C TYR A 114 -1.13 12.00 19.32
N ASN A 115 -0.13 11.27 18.82
CA ASN A 115 1.29 11.58 18.99
C ASN A 115 2.02 11.64 17.64
N SER A 116 3.32 11.99 17.66
CA SER A 116 4.18 12.04 16.47
C SER A 116 4.28 10.69 15.74
N GLU A 117 4.20 9.58 16.46
CA GLU A 117 4.24 8.22 15.88
C GLU A 117 3.01 7.96 15.01
N THR A 118 1.82 8.35 15.46
CA THR A 118 0.59 8.25 14.67
C THR A 118 0.70 8.99 13.34
N PHE A 119 1.31 10.18 13.31
CA PHE A 119 1.58 10.90 12.05
C PHE A 119 2.58 10.17 11.16
N GLY A 120 3.58 9.52 11.74
CA GLY A 120 4.51 8.64 11.03
C GLY A 120 3.79 7.48 10.35
N PHE A 121 2.92 6.78 11.08
CA PHE A 121 2.12 5.68 10.53
C PHE A 121 1.16 6.14 9.44
N LEU A 122 0.49 7.29 9.60
CA LEU A 122 -0.37 7.85 8.56
C LEU A 122 0.39 8.13 7.27
N SER A 123 1.61 8.67 7.38
CA SER A 123 2.48 8.92 6.24
C SER A 123 2.85 7.62 5.53
N LEU A 124 3.20 6.57 6.29
CA LEU A 124 3.44 5.23 5.75
C LEU A 124 2.21 4.65 5.05
N GLY A 125 1.01 4.88 5.60
CA GLY A 125 -0.25 4.48 5.00
C GLY A 125 -0.52 5.12 3.64
N ILE A 126 -0.24 6.41 3.52
CA ILE A 126 -0.35 7.15 2.26
C ILE A 126 0.66 6.62 1.23
N ILE A 127 1.91 6.42 1.64
CA ILE A 127 2.95 5.87 0.77
C ILE A 127 2.56 4.46 0.31
N ALA A 128 2.08 3.61 1.21
CA ALA A 128 1.62 2.27 0.90
C ALA A 128 0.46 2.27 -0.11
N SER A 129 -0.58 3.07 0.12
CA SER A 129 -1.74 3.10 -0.79
C SER A 129 -1.37 3.63 -2.18
N LEU A 130 -0.48 4.64 -2.24
CA LEU A 130 0.05 5.14 -3.50
C LEU A 130 0.91 4.10 -4.20
N LEU A 131 1.78 3.37 -3.48
CA LEU A 131 2.58 2.29 -4.05
C LEU A 131 1.68 1.25 -4.72
N TYR A 132 0.62 0.81 -4.03
CA TYR A 132 -0.34 -0.14 -4.58
C TYR A 132 -1.01 0.40 -5.87
N TYR A 133 -1.45 1.66 -5.86
CA TYR A 133 -2.04 2.30 -7.03
C TYR A 133 -1.08 2.38 -8.23
N HIS A 134 0.17 2.75 -7.98
CA HIS A 134 1.19 2.83 -9.04
C HIS A 134 1.51 1.45 -9.62
N LEU A 135 1.59 0.42 -8.78
CA LEU A 135 1.73 -0.97 -9.24
C LEU A 135 0.52 -1.41 -10.08
N GLN A 136 -0.70 -0.98 -9.72
CA GLN A 136 -1.89 -1.24 -10.53
C GLN A 136 -1.78 -0.58 -11.92
N ILE A 137 -1.27 0.65 -12.01
CA ILE A 137 -1.02 1.33 -13.29
C ILE A 137 0.05 0.61 -14.11
N ILE A 138 1.18 0.27 -13.49
CA ILE A 138 2.29 -0.44 -14.14
C ILE A 138 1.80 -1.77 -14.68
N TRP A 139 1.03 -2.52 -13.88
CA TRP A 139 0.44 -3.79 -14.33
C TRP A 139 -0.43 -3.61 -15.57
N GLN A 140 -1.28 -2.57 -15.59
CA GLN A 140 -2.10 -2.25 -16.76
C GLN A 140 -1.25 -1.90 -17.97
N PHE A 141 -0.13 -1.19 -17.79
CA PHE A 141 0.75 -0.81 -18.89
C PHE A 141 1.54 -2.00 -19.45
N VAL A 142 2.05 -2.88 -18.58
CA VAL A 142 2.90 -4.02 -18.96
C VAL A 142 2.08 -5.15 -19.56
N PHE A 143 1.00 -5.56 -18.90
CA PHE A 143 0.23 -6.75 -19.28
C PHE A 143 -0.98 -6.45 -20.16
N ASN A 144 -1.45 -5.20 -20.19
CA ASN A 144 -2.67 -4.83 -20.92
C ASN A 144 -2.37 -4.04 -22.21
N LYS A 145 -1.22 -4.29 -22.86
CA LYS A 145 -0.84 -3.67 -24.13
C LYS A 145 -1.81 -3.96 -25.30
N ARG A 146 -2.83 -4.83 -25.11
CA ARG A 146 -3.94 -5.11 -26.06
C ARG A 146 -5.27 -5.49 -25.38
N SER A 147 -5.76 -4.70 -24.45
CA SER A 147 -7.20 -4.61 -24.25
C SER A 147 -7.56 -3.14 -24.07
N SER A 148 -8.12 -2.58 -25.14
CA SER A 148 -9.07 -1.47 -25.11
C SER A 148 -9.54 -1.10 -23.69
N PHE A 149 -9.51 0.15 -23.23
CA PHE A 149 -10.41 1.22 -23.71
C PHE A 149 -11.85 0.77 -24.04
N LEU A 150 -12.28 -0.40 -23.58
CA LEU A 150 -13.62 -0.95 -23.70
C LEU A 150 -13.90 -1.79 -22.46
N VAL A 151 -14.51 -1.15 -21.48
CA VAL A 151 -15.82 -1.61 -21.03
C VAL A 151 -16.69 -0.36 -21.10
N GLU A 152 -17.68 -0.46 -21.98
CA GLU A 152 -18.80 0.45 -22.17
C GLU A 152 -19.43 0.93 -20.85
#